data_AF-A0A5C3KWH8-F1
#
_entry.id   AF-A0A5C3KWH8-F1
#
_cell.length_a   1.000
_cell.length_b   1.000
_cell.length_c   1.000
_cell.angle_alpha   90.00
_cell.angle_beta   90.00
_cell.angle_gamma   90.00
#
_symmetry.space_group_name_H-M   'P 1'
#
loop_
_entity.id
_entity.type
_entity.pdbx_description
1 polymer ?
#
loop_
_entity_poly.entity_id
_entity_poly.type
_entity_poly.pdbx_seq_one_letter_code
_entity_poly.pdbx_strand_id
1 'polypeptide(L)'
;MFLLASLQLERIQHCLSVANLRTALQDLPSGVHDMYESAMSRIKCQPNGDLAKPILVWVAYAHPQASLLIEDLRCALATCIHTCEFNSDQLVDKEILISLCCGLVTLNEIGYVHLIHYTAYDYLRSRIASFCEDPHTEIASTCAGRLLQCGFHNMDSRSVSAKFIANPLLRYSHKYLGWHLRHCKSTPPIVISFVQRCKSYPLQEHSWGLRWDYLSSFHVAALFNIPFILESLIAQDTSQATRRTGLGTTPLMVAARYGHVDAVNILLNLQCVRDTINATDVNKRTALMKAGYRDHINVVYELLKVPGVDVTLEDDLGVTALMDAICFDQIDVCGSWHRQFKGLLALRSMGRHRNKRTACATL
;
A
#
# COMPACT_ATOMS: atom_id res chain seq x y z
N MET A 1 -10.26 23.29 13.75
CA MET A 1 -10.33 24.68 13.24
C MET A 1 -9.92 25.76 14.26
N PHE A 2 -10.06 25.56 15.57
CA PHE A 2 -9.83 26.62 16.55
C PHE A 2 -8.36 26.91 16.92
N LEU A 3 -7.41 26.00 16.69
CA LEU A 3 -6.02 26.17 17.16
C LEU A 3 -5.27 27.28 16.40
N LEU A 4 -5.42 27.33 15.07
CA LEU A 4 -4.73 28.36 14.29
C LEU A 4 -5.32 29.75 14.56
N ALA A 5 -6.64 29.82 14.74
CA ALA A 5 -7.34 31.04 15.15
C ALA A 5 -6.98 31.44 16.59
N SER A 6 -6.85 30.48 17.53
CA SER A 6 -6.45 30.76 18.92
C SER A 6 -5.03 31.30 18.98
N LEU A 7 -4.09 30.76 18.19
CA LEU A 7 -2.73 31.30 18.07
C LEU A 7 -2.71 32.74 17.54
N GLN A 8 -3.65 33.13 16.67
CA GLN A 8 -3.78 34.53 16.23
C GLN A 8 -4.37 35.41 17.34
N LEU A 9 -5.34 34.89 18.11
CA LEU A 9 -5.90 35.61 19.25
C LEU A 9 -4.87 35.82 20.38
N GLU A 10 -3.99 34.85 20.64
CA GLU A 10 -2.88 35.00 21.58
C GLU A 10 -1.92 36.13 21.17
N ARG A 11 -1.62 36.27 19.87
CA ARG A 11 -0.82 37.43 19.37
C ARG A 11 -1.47 38.76 19.70
N ILE A 12 -2.80 38.84 19.60
CA ILE A 12 -3.56 40.05 19.92
C ILE A 12 -3.57 40.28 21.43
N GLN A 13 -3.69 39.20 22.24
CA GLN A 13 -3.73 39.26 23.69
C GLN A 13 -2.46 39.87 24.30
N HIS A 14 -1.31 39.71 23.65
CA HIS A 14 -0.02 40.26 24.13
C HIS A 14 0.29 41.68 23.63
N CYS A 15 -0.63 42.34 22.91
CA CYS A 15 -0.44 43.72 22.47
C CYS A 15 -0.55 44.70 23.66
N LEU A 16 0.57 45.34 24.02
CA LEU A 16 0.64 46.28 25.16
C LEU A 16 0.14 47.70 24.83
N SER A 17 -0.15 48.01 23.57
CA SER A 17 -0.62 49.34 23.14
C SER A 17 -1.68 49.25 22.05
N VAL A 18 -2.55 50.27 21.96
CA VAL A 18 -3.57 50.38 20.92
C VAL A 18 -2.95 50.48 19.52
N ALA A 19 -1.75 51.09 19.41
CA ALA A 19 -1.01 51.12 18.15
C ALA A 19 -0.59 49.71 17.73
N ASN A 20 0.02 48.93 18.63
CA ASN A 20 0.43 47.55 18.35
C ASN A 20 -0.76 46.66 18.02
N LEU A 21 -1.89 46.86 18.72
CA LEU A 21 -3.14 46.15 18.43
C LEU A 21 -3.68 46.48 17.03
N ARG A 22 -3.71 47.77 16.63
CA ARG A 22 -4.16 48.16 15.28
C ARG A 22 -3.26 47.58 14.18
N THR A 23 -1.94 47.58 14.39
CA THR A 23 -1.00 46.93 13.46
C THR A 23 -1.23 45.43 13.40
N ALA A 24 -1.38 44.75 14.55
CA ALA A 24 -1.64 43.32 14.60
C ALA A 24 -2.98 42.93 13.94
N LEU A 25 -3.99 43.80 14.00
CA LEU A 25 -5.28 43.61 13.34
C LEU A 25 -5.21 43.81 11.81
N GLN A 26 -4.33 44.70 11.33
CA GLN A 26 -4.09 44.89 9.90
C GLN A 26 -3.31 43.73 9.27
N ASP A 27 -2.45 43.07 10.05
CA ASP A 27 -1.67 41.91 9.64
C ASP A 27 -2.42 40.56 9.79
N LEU A 28 -3.71 40.58 10.16
CA LEU A 28 -4.52 39.37 10.25
C LEU A 28 -4.72 38.73 8.87
N PRO A 29 -4.58 37.41 8.74
CA PRO A 29 -4.84 36.69 7.49
C PRO A 29 -6.26 36.95 6.95
N SER A 30 -6.38 37.27 5.66
CA SER A 30 -7.68 37.56 5.04
C SER A 30 -8.52 36.31 4.73
N GLY A 31 -7.88 35.13 4.74
CA GLY A 31 -8.52 33.84 4.56
C GLY A 31 -7.65 32.67 4.99
N VAL A 32 -8.19 31.45 4.85
CA VAL A 32 -7.55 30.21 5.33
C VAL A 32 -6.18 29.96 4.69
N HIS A 33 -6.00 30.33 3.42
CA HIS A 33 -4.72 30.22 2.72
C HIS A 33 -3.64 31.11 3.36
N ASP A 34 -3.97 32.38 3.62
CA ASP A 34 -3.08 33.33 4.29
C ASP A 34 -2.72 32.86 5.72
N MET A 35 -3.66 32.18 6.40
CA MET A 35 -3.39 31.59 7.71
C MET A 35 -2.34 30.49 7.62
N TYR A 36 -2.42 29.63 6.60
CA TYR A 36 -1.42 28.59 6.36
C TYR A 36 -0.08 29.18 5.92
N GLU A 37 -0.07 30.21 5.08
CA GLU A 37 1.15 30.96 4.73
C GLU A 37 1.84 31.58 5.94
N SER A 38 1.06 32.17 6.84
CA SER A 38 1.57 32.70 8.10
C SER A 38 2.17 31.59 8.96
N ALA A 39 1.54 30.41 9.02
CA ALA A 39 2.10 29.26 9.72
C ALA A 39 3.40 28.77 9.08
N MET A 40 3.45 28.59 7.76
CA MET A 40 4.68 28.20 7.04
C MET A 40 5.81 29.20 7.19
N SER A 41 5.51 30.50 7.20
CA SER A 41 6.49 31.55 7.46
C SER A 41 7.06 31.43 8.87
N ARG A 42 6.22 31.18 9.89
CA ARG A 42 6.69 30.95 11.26
C ARG A 42 7.58 29.71 11.36
N ILE A 43 7.22 28.62 10.68
CA ILE A 43 8.04 27.41 10.59
C ILE A 43 9.43 27.73 10.02
N LYS A 44 9.52 28.53 8.96
CA LYS A 44 10.80 28.91 8.35
C LYS A 44 11.67 29.78 9.26
N CYS A 45 11.05 30.64 10.07
CA CYS A 45 11.76 31.62 10.91
C CYS A 45 12.20 31.07 12.27
N GLN A 46 11.67 29.92 12.72
CA GLN A 46 12.02 29.37 14.03
C GLN A 46 13.32 28.54 14.00
N PRO A 47 14.03 28.40 15.13
CA PRO A 47 15.15 27.47 15.26
C PRO A 47 14.72 26.03 14.93
N ASN A 48 15.54 25.29 14.17
CA ASN A 48 15.24 23.93 13.72
C ASN A 48 13.99 23.80 12.84
N GLY A 49 13.55 24.89 12.18
CA GLY A 49 12.41 24.89 11.26
C GLY A 49 12.50 23.84 10.14
N ASP A 50 13.71 23.46 9.74
CA ASP A 50 13.93 22.41 8.75
C ASP A 50 13.41 21.03 9.19
N LEU A 51 13.36 20.74 10.51
CA LEU A 51 12.79 19.50 11.03
C LEU A 51 11.28 19.40 10.82
N ALA A 52 10.59 20.53 10.61
CA ALA A 52 9.16 20.51 10.31
C ALA A 52 8.86 19.99 8.89
N LYS A 53 9.80 20.13 7.94
CA LYS A 53 9.62 19.68 6.55
C LYS A 53 9.29 18.18 6.46
N PRO A 54 10.11 17.25 7.02
CA PRO A 54 9.78 15.84 6.98
C PRO A 54 8.52 15.49 7.79
N ILE A 55 8.18 16.24 8.84
CA ILE A 55 6.90 16.07 9.55
C ILE A 55 5.72 16.34 8.60
N LEU A 56 5.76 17.47 7.89
CA LEU A 56 4.70 17.85 6.95
C LEU A 56 4.60 16.86 5.79
N VAL A 57 5.73 16.34 5.30
CA VAL A 57 5.76 15.27 4.28
C VAL A 57 5.00 14.04 4.78
N TRP A 58 5.38 13.50 5.95
CA TRP A 58 4.75 12.29 6.50
C TRP A 58 3.27 12.47 6.80
N VAL A 59 2.89 13.59 7.42
CA VAL A 59 1.49 13.82 7.80
C VAL A 59 0.61 14.09 6.57
N ALA A 60 1.13 14.75 5.54
CA ALA A 60 0.37 15.03 4.32
C ALA A 60 0.30 13.80 3.38
N TYR A 61 1.36 13.01 3.27
CA TYR A 61 1.45 11.90 2.31
C TYR A 61 1.30 10.51 2.95
N ALA A 62 1.01 10.43 4.25
CA ALA A 62 0.55 9.19 4.84
C ALA A 62 -0.71 8.66 4.12
N HIS A 63 -0.88 7.34 4.11
CA HIS A 63 -2.04 6.73 3.48
C HIS A 63 -3.35 7.33 4.05
N PRO A 64 -4.35 7.73 3.23
CA PRO A 64 -5.55 8.44 3.73
C PRO A 64 -6.36 7.69 4.78
N GLN A 65 -6.32 6.35 4.76
CA GLN A 65 -6.97 5.49 5.75
C GLN A 65 -6.04 5.08 6.92
N ALA A 66 -4.80 5.57 6.93
CA ALA A 66 -3.88 5.30 8.03
C ALA A 66 -4.03 6.35 9.12
N SER A 67 -4.23 5.87 10.34
CA SER A 67 -4.07 6.70 11.53
C SER A 67 -2.59 6.63 11.94
N LEU A 68 -1.81 7.62 11.53
CA LEU A 68 -0.37 7.68 11.81
C LEU A 68 -0.15 8.01 13.29
N LEU A 69 0.47 7.11 14.05
CA LEU A 69 0.80 7.35 15.46
C LEU A 69 1.98 8.31 15.56
N ILE A 70 2.02 9.10 16.62
CA ILE A 70 3.15 9.99 16.91
C ILE A 70 4.44 9.21 17.10
N GLU A 71 4.39 8.00 17.67
CA GLU A 71 5.56 7.12 17.79
C GLU A 71 6.04 6.59 16.42
N ASP A 72 5.12 6.35 15.48
CA ASP A 72 5.49 5.99 14.10
C ASP A 72 6.21 7.16 13.42
N LEU A 73 5.67 8.37 13.57
CA LEU A 73 6.27 9.59 13.03
C LEU A 73 7.64 9.87 13.66
N ARG A 74 7.80 9.76 14.98
CA ARG A 74 9.08 9.90 15.66
C ARG A 74 10.12 8.91 15.13
N CYS A 75 9.72 7.66 14.95
CA CYS A 75 10.58 6.62 14.39
C CYS A 75 10.97 6.92 12.94
N ALA A 76 10.03 7.43 12.14
CA ALA A 76 10.30 7.84 10.76
C ALA A 76 11.33 8.97 10.67
N LEU A 77 11.22 9.98 11.54
CA LEU A 77 12.14 11.12 11.57
C LEU A 77 13.52 10.76 12.13
N ALA A 78 13.58 9.75 13.00
CA ALA A 78 14.81 9.18 13.52
C ALA A 78 15.47 8.16 12.57
N THR A 79 14.99 8.07 11.31
CA THR A 79 15.57 7.22 10.27
C THR A 79 16.36 8.08 9.29
N CYS A 80 17.64 7.76 9.11
CA CYS A 80 18.51 8.46 8.17
C CYS A 80 18.01 8.28 6.73
N ILE A 81 17.86 9.38 5.99
CA ILE A 81 17.34 9.35 4.61
C ILE A 81 18.25 8.59 3.62
N HIS A 82 19.56 8.61 3.85
CA HIS A 82 20.55 8.00 2.96
C HIS A 82 20.76 6.51 3.24
N THR A 83 20.86 6.14 4.51
CA THR A 83 21.10 4.75 4.91
C THR A 83 19.80 3.97 5.14
N CYS A 84 18.68 4.68 5.29
CA CYS A 84 17.40 4.12 5.72
C CYS A 84 17.50 3.40 7.08
N GLU A 85 18.46 3.78 7.92
CA GLU A 85 18.68 3.19 9.22
C GLU A 85 18.07 4.03 10.34
N PHE A 86 17.22 3.39 11.16
CA PHE A 86 16.72 3.95 12.41
C PHE A 86 17.84 4.09 13.46
N ASN A 87 17.88 5.26 14.11
CA ASN A 87 18.74 5.55 15.25
C ASN A 87 17.91 6.08 16.43
N SER A 88 17.87 5.36 17.56
CA SER A 88 17.14 5.78 18.75
C SER A 88 17.63 7.10 19.34
N ASP A 89 18.89 7.45 19.15
CA ASP A 89 19.50 8.66 19.69
C ASP A 89 19.06 9.92 18.92
N GLN A 90 18.40 9.74 17.77
CA GLN A 90 17.80 10.80 16.96
C GLN A 90 16.31 11.01 17.25
N LEU A 91 15.74 10.32 18.24
CA LEU A 91 14.34 10.50 18.62
C LEU A 91 14.12 11.90 19.18
N VAL A 92 13.27 12.66 18.49
CA VAL A 92 12.81 13.97 18.96
C VAL A 92 11.60 13.77 19.87
N ASP A 93 11.49 14.62 20.90
CA ASP A 93 10.34 14.65 21.80
C ASP A 93 9.05 15.02 21.06
N LYS A 94 7.93 14.42 21.45
CA LYS A 94 6.67 14.55 20.71
C LYS A 94 6.08 15.96 20.79
N GLU A 95 6.23 16.63 21.93
CA GLU A 95 5.77 18.01 22.11
C GLU A 95 6.56 18.97 21.21
N ILE A 96 7.87 18.73 21.07
CA ILE A 96 8.73 19.50 20.15
C ILE A 96 8.26 19.32 18.69
N LEU A 97 7.98 18.09 18.24
CA LEU A 97 7.52 17.84 16.87
C LEU A 97 6.22 18.58 16.52
N ILE A 98 5.25 18.56 17.42
CA ILE A 98 3.97 19.25 17.21
C ILE A 98 4.16 20.78 17.24
N SER A 99 4.95 21.28 18.18
CA SER A 99 5.28 22.71 18.31
C SER A 99 5.94 23.25 17.04
N LEU A 100 6.89 22.50 16.46
CA LEU A 100 7.58 22.86 15.23
C LEU A 100 6.64 23.07 14.04
N CYS A 101 5.43 22.52 14.05
CA CYS A 101 4.47 22.64 12.95
C CYS A 101 3.57 23.88 13.05
N CYS A 102 3.75 24.75 14.05
CA CYS A 102 3.05 26.04 14.19
C CYS A 102 1.51 25.96 14.03
N GLY A 103 0.91 24.87 14.53
CA GLY A 103 -0.55 24.64 14.47
C GLY A 103 -1.09 24.07 13.16
N LEU A 104 -0.23 23.69 12.21
CA LEU A 104 -0.64 22.95 11.00
C LEU A 104 -0.89 21.46 11.27
N VAL A 105 -0.24 20.92 12.29
CA VAL A 105 -0.32 19.53 12.70
C VAL A 105 -0.86 19.47 14.12
N THR A 106 -1.71 18.48 14.39
CA THR A 106 -2.34 18.25 15.69
C THR A 106 -2.20 16.81 16.12
N LEU A 107 -2.24 16.61 17.43
CA LEU A 107 -2.23 15.31 18.09
C LEU A 107 -3.56 15.12 18.80
N ASN A 108 -4.22 13.97 18.61
CA ASN A 108 -5.42 13.63 19.37
C ASN A 108 -5.08 12.86 20.66
N GLU A 109 -6.10 12.61 21.50
CA GLU A 109 -5.93 11.95 22.81
C GLU A 109 -5.32 10.55 22.75
N ILE A 110 -5.49 9.85 21.62
CA ILE A 110 -4.97 8.49 21.40
C ILE A 110 -3.53 8.53 20.87
N GLY A 111 -3.02 9.69 20.47
CA GLY A 111 -1.68 9.87 19.94
C GLY A 111 -1.58 9.78 18.42
N TYR A 112 -2.68 9.94 17.70
CA TYR A 112 -2.67 10.03 16.24
C TYR A 112 -2.39 11.46 15.75
N VAL A 113 -1.52 11.55 14.76
CA VAL A 113 -1.06 12.80 14.15
C VAL A 113 -1.86 13.07 12.89
N HIS A 114 -2.43 14.28 12.79
CA HIS A 114 -3.19 14.69 11.61
C HIS A 114 -2.97 16.16 11.30
N LEU A 115 -3.23 16.54 10.05
CA LEU A 115 -3.37 17.95 9.69
C LEU A 115 -4.53 18.58 10.44
N ILE A 116 -4.40 19.86 10.78
CA ILE A 116 -5.40 20.64 11.51
C ILE A 116 -6.78 20.67 10.81
N HIS A 117 -6.78 20.50 9.49
CA HIS A 117 -7.98 20.44 8.65
C HIS A 117 -7.67 19.81 7.29
N TYR A 118 -8.69 19.24 6.62
CA TYR A 118 -8.50 18.60 5.31
C TYR A 118 -7.99 19.58 4.24
N THR A 119 -8.42 20.86 4.28
CA THR A 119 -7.96 21.90 3.34
C THR A 119 -6.48 22.26 3.49
N ALA A 120 -5.84 21.90 4.60
CA ALA A 120 -4.41 22.11 4.79
C ALA A 120 -3.59 21.21 3.84
N TYR A 121 -4.13 20.05 3.45
CA TYR A 121 -3.47 19.15 2.50
C TYR A 121 -3.26 19.82 1.14
N ASP A 122 -4.32 20.40 0.56
CA ASP A 122 -4.27 21.03 -0.76
C ASP A 122 -3.25 22.18 -0.79
N TYR A 123 -3.21 22.96 0.29
CA TYR A 123 -2.22 24.01 0.48
C TYR A 123 -0.79 23.44 0.54
N LEU A 124 -0.56 22.47 1.45
CA LEU A 124 0.75 21.89 1.71
C LEU A 124 1.31 21.16 0.50
N ARG A 125 0.48 20.54 -0.33
CA ARG A 125 0.91 19.82 -1.53
C ARG A 125 1.79 20.69 -2.44
N SER A 126 1.39 21.95 -2.65
CA SER A 126 2.14 22.91 -3.47
C SER A 126 3.47 23.33 -2.83
N ARG A 127 3.52 23.43 -1.50
CA ARG A 127 4.70 23.87 -0.75
C ARG A 127 5.70 22.73 -0.54
N ILE A 128 5.22 21.52 -0.29
CA ILE A 128 6.07 20.32 -0.15
C ILE A 128 6.85 20.07 -1.45
N ALA A 129 6.22 20.28 -2.61
CA ALA A 129 6.89 20.15 -3.90
C ALA A 129 8.12 21.06 -4.06
N SER A 130 8.28 22.12 -3.26
CA SER A 130 9.45 23.00 -3.30
C SER A 130 10.66 22.46 -2.55
N PHE A 131 10.52 21.44 -1.71
CA PHE A 131 11.60 20.88 -0.89
C PHE A 131 11.64 19.36 -0.82
N CYS A 132 10.63 18.67 -1.37
CA CYS A 132 10.57 17.22 -1.49
C CYS A 132 9.97 16.88 -2.87
N GLU A 133 10.80 16.32 -3.75
CA GLU A 133 10.40 16.06 -5.15
C GLU A 133 9.47 14.84 -5.29
N ASP A 134 9.71 13.80 -4.48
CA ASP A 134 8.90 12.58 -4.45
C ASP A 134 8.69 12.09 -3.00
N PRO A 135 7.65 12.61 -2.32
CA PRO A 135 7.28 12.23 -0.96
C PRO A 135 7.05 10.73 -0.78
N HIS A 136 6.47 10.04 -1.77
CA HIS A 136 6.19 8.62 -1.66
C HIS A 136 7.48 7.80 -1.70
N THR A 137 8.48 8.22 -2.49
CA THR A 137 9.80 7.58 -2.52
C THR A 137 10.53 7.71 -1.18
N GLU A 138 10.47 8.86 -0.50
CA GLU A 138 11.04 9.01 0.85
C GLU A 138 10.35 8.09 1.85
N ILE A 139 9.01 8.12 1.92
CA ILE A 139 8.24 7.30 2.85
C ILE A 139 8.44 5.80 2.57
N ALA A 140 8.42 5.38 1.31
CA ALA A 140 8.66 3.99 0.91
C ALA A 140 10.06 3.52 1.31
N SER A 141 11.07 4.38 1.17
CA SER A 141 12.45 4.08 1.55
C SER A 141 12.57 3.84 3.06
N THR A 142 12.01 4.73 3.87
CA THR A 142 11.95 4.56 5.33
C THR A 142 11.19 3.29 5.72
N CYS A 143 10.04 3.01 5.09
CA CYS A 143 9.25 1.82 5.36
C CYS A 143 10.04 0.52 5.04
N ALA A 144 10.70 0.46 3.89
CA ALA A 144 11.51 -0.69 3.51
C ALA A 144 12.76 -0.85 4.39
N GLY A 145 13.42 0.24 4.76
CA GLY A 145 14.50 0.25 5.75
C GLY A 145 14.04 -0.33 7.08
N ARG A 146 12.88 0.10 7.58
CA ARG A 146 12.31 -0.40 8.83
C ARG A 146 11.99 -1.90 8.77
N LEU A 147 11.40 -2.37 7.67
CA LEU A 147 11.15 -3.80 7.45
C LEU A 147 12.45 -4.61 7.42
N LEU A 148 13.48 -4.11 6.73
CA LEU A 148 14.80 -4.74 6.68
C LEU A 148 15.41 -4.88 8.08
N GLN A 149 15.47 -3.80 8.84
CA GLN A 149 16.04 -3.76 10.18
C GLN A 149 15.30 -4.67 11.17
N CYS A 150 13.97 -4.75 11.06
CA CYS A 150 13.19 -5.63 11.92
C CYS A 150 13.28 -7.11 11.54
N GLY A 151 13.92 -7.43 10.41
CA GLY A 151 14.14 -8.80 9.92
C GLY A 151 13.05 -9.33 9.00
N PHE A 152 12.14 -8.47 8.50
CA PHE A 152 10.94 -8.90 7.75
C PHE A 152 11.25 -9.59 6.42
N HIS A 153 12.47 -9.47 5.90
CA HIS A 153 12.91 -10.21 4.73
C HIS A 153 13.11 -11.71 5.02
N ASN A 154 13.34 -12.12 6.27
CA ASN A 154 13.61 -13.50 6.63
C ASN A 154 13.10 -13.81 8.06
N MET A 155 11.78 -13.76 8.25
CA MET A 155 11.16 -13.95 9.56
C MET A 155 10.90 -15.41 9.89
N ASP A 156 11.03 -15.73 11.17
CA ASP A 156 10.44 -16.92 11.76
C ASP A 156 8.98 -16.69 12.17
N SER A 157 8.22 -17.77 12.30
CA SER A 157 6.77 -17.71 12.52
C SER A 157 6.34 -17.37 13.95
N ARG A 158 7.27 -17.40 14.91
CA ARG A 158 6.94 -17.24 16.35
C ARG A 158 6.99 -15.78 16.81
N SER A 159 7.61 -14.89 16.04
CA SER A 159 7.96 -13.54 16.50
C SER A 159 7.20 -12.38 15.85
N VAL A 160 6.38 -12.63 14.83
CA VAL A 160 5.78 -11.56 13.99
C VAL A 160 4.93 -10.57 14.81
N SER A 161 3.98 -11.07 15.62
CA SER A 161 3.09 -10.19 16.40
C SER A 161 3.85 -9.36 17.43
N ALA A 162 4.85 -9.95 18.10
CA ALA A 162 5.67 -9.25 19.10
C ALA A 162 6.50 -8.13 18.44
N LYS A 163 7.00 -8.34 17.22
CA LYS A 163 7.73 -7.32 16.47
C LYS A 163 6.87 -6.09 16.21
N PHE A 164 5.62 -6.25 15.81
CA PHE A 164 4.72 -5.11 15.57
C PHE A 164 4.43 -4.28 16.83
N ILE A 165 4.42 -4.90 18.00
CA ILE A 165 4.23 -4.19 19.28
C ILE A 165 5.52 -3.46 19.68
N ALA A 166 6.66 -4.13 19.54
CA ALA A 166 7.95 -3.61 19.99
C ALA A 166 8.57 -2.55 19.07
N ASN A 167 8.11 -2.45 17.82
CA ASN A 167 8.74 -1.61 16.81
C ASN A 167 7.73 -0.61 16.24
N PRO A 168 7.79 0.66 16.67
CA PRO A 168 7.06 1.73 15.99
C PRO A 168 7.40 1.76 14.50
N LEU A 169 6.45 2.29 13.72
CA LEU A 169 6.43 2.39 12.26
C LEU A 169 6.33 1.06 11.50
N LEU A 170 6.65 -0.07 12.12
CA LEU A 170 6.72 -1.36 11.44
C LEU A 170 5.35 -1.80 10.88
N ARG A 171 4.27 -1.60 11.64
CA ARG A 171 2.92 -1.96 11.19
C ARG A 171 2.45 -1.09 10.03
N TYR A 172 2.73 0.21 10.08
CA TYR A 172 2.50 1.12 8.97
C TYR A 172 3.29 0.67 7.73
N SER A 173 4.59 0.41 7.91
CA SER A 173 5.50 -0.01 6.84
C SER A 173 5.03 -1.29 6.15
N HIS A 174 4.65 -2.30 6.94
CA HIS A 174 4.16 -3.58 6.43
C HIS A 174 2.87 -3.43 5.62
N LYS A 175 1.93 -2.61 6.11
CA LYS A 175 0.60 -2.47 5.51
C LYS A 175 0.59 -1.57 4.27
N TYR A 176 1.39 -0.50 4.26
CA TYR A 176 1.25 0.58 3.29
C TYR A 176 2.43 0.77 2.33
N LEU A 177 3.55 0.02 2.48
CA LEU A 177 4.67 0.09 1.54
C LEU A 177 4.21 -0.07 0.08
N GLY A 178 3.41 -1.10 -0.21
CA GLY A 178 2.89 -1.35 -1.56
C GLY A 178 2.04 -0.20 -2.12
N TRP A 179 1.36 0.57 -1.26
CA TRP A 179 0.61 1.75 -1.69
C TRP A 179 1.54 2.91 -2.06
N HIS A 180 2.58 3.18 -1.26
CA HIS A 180 3.56 4.22 -1.59
C HIS A 180 4.28 3.90 -2.90
N LEU A 181 4.69 2.65 -3.11
CA LEU A 181 5.38 2.23 -4.34
C LEU A 181 4.58 2.48 -5.62
N ARG A 182 3.24 2.37 -5.57
CA ARG A 182 2.37 2.69 -6.72
C ARG A 182 2.38 4.17 -7.10
N HIS A 183 2.81 5.06 -6.20
CA HIS A 183 2.84 6.51 -6.40
C HIS A 183 4.26 7.06 -6.56
N CYS A 184 5.29 6.24 -6.34
CA CYS A 184 6.68 6.61 -6.59
C CYS A 184 6.93 6.81 -8.10
N LYS A 185 7.79 7.76 -8.45
CA LYS A 185 8.28 7.91 -9.85
C LYS A 185 9.13 6.71 -10.28
N SER A 186 9.90 6.16 -9.35
CA SER A 186 10.76 4.99 -9.54
C SER A 186 10.86 4.18 -8.25
N THR A 187 11.18 2.88 -8.36
CA THR A 187 11.32 2.02 -7.17
C THR A 187 12.60 2.39 -6.40
N PRO A 188 12.52 2.72 -5.10
CA PRO A 188 13.69 3.07 -4.31
C PRO A 188 14.72 1.92 -4.22
N PRO A 189 16.04 2.18 -4.27
CA PRO A 189 17.06 1.13 -4.22
C PRO A 189 16.98 0.21 -2.99
N ILE A 190 16.62 0.77 -1.82
CA ILE A 190 16.45 0.00 -0.59
C ILE A 190 15.28 -1.00 -0.68
N VAL A 191 14.23 -0.67 -1.45
CA VAL A 191 13.10 -1.56 -1.71
C VAL A 191 13.56 -2.71 -2.61
N ILE A 192 14.38 -2.43 -3.61
CA ILE A 192 14.97 -3.46 -4.49
C ILE A 192 15.76 -4.47 -3.66
N SER A 193 16.68 -3.95 -2.83
CA SER A 193 17.49 -4.75 -1.90
C SER A 193 16.60 -5.56 -0.95
N PHE A 194 15.56 -4.96 -0.38
CA PHE A 194 14.61 -5.63 0.49
C PHE A 194 13.93 -6.81 -0.20
N VAL A 195 13.35 -6.61 -1.38
CA VAL A 195 12.62 -7.64 -2.12
C VAL A 195 13.53 -8.78 -2.55
N GLN A 196 14.73 -8.47 -3.05
CA GLN A 196 15.72 -9.50 -3.43
C GLN A 196 16.18 -10.35 -2.24
N ARG A 197 16.23 -9.77 -1.04
CA ARG A 197 16.59 -10.45 0.20
C ARG A 197 15.44 -11.24 0.83
N CYS A 198 14.21 -11.09 0.33
CA CYS A 198 13.05 -11.77 0.89
C CYS A 198 13.13 -13.28 0.68
N LYS A 199 13.22 -14.02 1.79
CA LYS A 199 13.14 -15.48 1.87
C LYS A 199 11.89 -15.94 2.60
N SER A 200 11.44 -15.17 3.59
CA SER A 200 10.31 -15.49 4.47
C SER A 200 9.65 -14.20 4.95
N TYR A 201 8.98 -13.49 4.05
CA TYR A 201 8.24 -12.27 4.37
C TYR A 201 6.84 -12.60 4.87
N PRO A 202 6.49 -12.25 6.12
CA PRO A 202 5.20 -12.62 6.68
C PRO A 202 4.09 -11.76 6.05
N LEU A 203 3.05 -12.40 5.50
CA LEU A 203 1.85 -11.74 5.02
C LEU A 203 0.62 -12.40 5.67
N GLN A 204 -0.24 -11.60 6.28
CA GLN A 204 -1.50 -12.10 6.82
C GLN A 204 -2.59 -11.92 5.76
N GLU A 205 -3.16 -13.03 5.28
CA GLU A 205 -4.28 -12.98 4.37
C GLU A 205 -5.59 -12.88 5.16
N HIS A 206 -6.46 -11.91 4.85
CA HIS A 206 -7.74 -11.74 5.54
C HIS A 206 -8.85 -12.69 5.06
N SER A 207 -8.54 -13.62 4.17
CA SER A 207 -9.51 -14.58 3.67
C SER A 207 -9.65 -15.71 4.69
N TRP A 208 -10.55 -15.52 5.65
CA TRP A 208 -11.15 -16.57 6.49
C TRP A 208 -10.20 -17.27 7.51
N GLY A 209 -9.01 -16.72 7.76
CA GLY A 209 -8.11 -17.21 8.81
C GLY A 209 -7.07 -16.19 9.27
N LEU A 210 -6.69 -16.23 10.55
CA LEU A 210 -5.64 -15.38 11.14
C LEU A 210 -4.21 -15.91 10.89
N ARG A 211 -4.00 -16.69 9.83
CA ARG A 211 -2.72 -17.38 9.59
C ARG A 211 -1.75 -16.48 8.83
N TRP A 212 -0.49 -16.54 9.24
CA TRP A 212 0.62 -15.93 8.52
C TRP A 212 1.05 -16.86 7.40
N ASP A 213 1.12 -16.32 6.18
CA ASP A 213 1.88 -16.91 5.09
C ASP A 213 3.29 -16.31 5.04
N TYR A 214 4.24 -17.03 4.45
CA TYR A 214 5.65 -16.63 4.39
C TYR A 214 6.12 -16.62 2.94
N LEU A 215 6.25 -15.41 2.41
CA LEU A 215 6.49 -15.11 1.02
C LEU A 215 7.99 -15.10 0.69
N SER A 216 8.36 -15.73 -0.42
CA SER A 216 9.69 -15.57 -1.02
C SER A 216 9.78 -14.28 -1.84
N SER A 217 10.98 -13.95 -2.33
CA SER A 217 11.24 -12.79 -3.19
C SER A 217 10.31 -12.70 -4.41
N PHE A 218 9.99 -13.83 -5.07
CA PHE A 218 9.04 -13.88 -6.19
C PHE A 218 7.63 -13.44 -5.77
N HIS A 219 7.15 -13.95 -4.65
CA HIS A 219 5.84 -13.58 -4.11
C HIS A 219 5.80 -12.11 -3.71
N VAL A 220 6.88 -11.59 -3.10
CA VAL A 220 6.97 -10.18 -2.68
C VAL A 220 7.09 -9.25 -3.90
N ALA A 221 7.84 -9.61 -4.93
CA ALA A 221 7.91 -8.86 -6.18
C ALA A 221 6.54 -8.79 -6.89
N ALA A 222 5.79 -9.89 -6.85
CA ALA A 222 4.41 -9.95 -7.33
C ALA A 222 3.44 -9.14 -6.44
N LEU A 223 3.60 -9.19 -5.12
CA LEU A 223 2.81 -8.45 -4.12
C LEU A 223 2.93 -6.95 -4.28
N PHE A 224 4.12 -6.43 -4.58
CA PHE A 224 4.36 -5.00 -4.73
C PHE A 224 4.31 -4.52 -6.19
N ASN A 225 4.06 -5.42 -7.14
CA ASN A 225 4.07 -5.15 -8.58
C ASN A 225 5.33 -4.42 -9.03
N ILE A 226 6.47 -5.11 -8.91
CA ILE A 226 7.76 -4.58 -9.35
C ILE A 226 8.27 -5.41 -10.56
N PRO A 227 7.78 -5.13 -11.79
CA PRO A 227 8.09 -5.86 -13.01
C PRO A 227 9.56 -6.21 -13.20
N PHE A 228 10.45 -5.21 -13.13
CA PHE A 228 11.86 -5.42 -13.42
C PHE A 228 12.55 -6.36 -12.41
N ILE A 229 12.13 -6.35 -11.14
CA ILE A 229 12.65 -7.29 -10.14
C ILE A 229 12.12 -8.68 -10.44
N LEU A 230 10.84 -8.80 -10.77
CA LEU A 230 10.23 -10.08 -11.10
C LEU A 230 10.91 -10.71 -12.34
N GLU A 231 11.14 -9.93 -13.39
CA GLU A 231 11.89 -10.35 -14.58
C GLU A 231 13.34 -10.75 -14.25
N SER A 232 14.03 -9.95 -13.43
CA SER A 232 15.39 -10.27 -12.97
C SER A 232 15.44 -11.58 -12.19
N LEU A 233 14.47 -11.82 -11.30
CA LEU A 233 14.36 -13.06 -10.54
C LEU A 233 14.06 -14.26 -11.46
N ILE A 234 13.17 -14.10 -12.44
CA ILE A 234 12.85 -15.12 -13.45
C ILE A 234 14.10 -15.50 -14.26
N ALA A 235 14.90 -14.52 -14.65
CA ALA A 235 16.15 -14.74 -15.39
C ALA A 235 17.20 -15.49 -14.56
N GLN A 236 17.18 -15.35 -13.23
CA GLN A 236 18.06 -16.09 -12.33
C GLN A 236 17.61 -17.55 -12.14
N ASP A 237 16.33 -17.76 -11.85
CA ASP A 237 15.76 -19.10 -11.65
C ASP A 237 14.26 -19.13 -11.94
N THR A 238 13.89 -19.49 -13.16
CA THR A 238 12.50 -19.58 -13.60
C THR A 238 11.69 -20.65 -12.86
N SER A 239 12.35 -21.67 -12.26
CA SER A 239 11.65 -22.73 -11.53
C SER A 239 10.93 -22.21 -10.27
N GLN A 240 11.35 -21.04 -9.77
CA GLN A 240 10.76 -20.40 -8.60
C GLN A 240 9.43 -19.70 -8.89
N ALA A 241 9.12 -19.43 -10.16
CA ALA A 241 7.90 -18.72 -10.55
C ALA A 241 6.60 -19.48 -10.19
N THR A 242 6.69 -20.80 -10.00
CA THR A 242 5.58 -21.67 -9.59
C THR A 242 5.73 -22.19 -8.16
N ARG A 243 6.78 -21.76 -7.42
CA ARG A 243 7.00 -22.21 -6.03
C ARG A 243 5.80 -21.81 -5.18
N ARG A 244 5.37 -22.74 -4.34
CA ARG A 244 4.28 -22.55 -3.39
C ARG A 244 4.80 -22.20 -2.01
N THR A 245 4.08 -21.35 -1.29
CA THR A 245 4.32 -21.07 0.13
C THR A 245 3.85 -22.23 1.02
N GLY A 246 4.01 -22.09 2.34
CA GLY A 246 3.46 -23.04 3.31
C GLY A 246 1.92 -23.13 3.28
N LEU A 247 1.24 -22.09 2.78
CA LEU A 247 -0.21 -22.11 2.54
C LEU A 247 -0.57 -22.50 1.09
N GLY A 248 0.40 -22.97 0.30
CA GLY A 248 0.15 -23.37 -1.08
C GLY A 248 0.00 -22.20 -2.06
N THR A 249 0.19 -20.97 -1.60
CA THR A 249 0.05 -19.75 -2.40
C THR A 249 1.16 -19.69 -3.47
N THR A 250 0.82 -19.35 -4.72
CA THR A 250 1.80 -19.09 -5.79
C THR A 250 2.01 -17.59 -6.02
N PRO A 251 3.11 -17.16 -6.66
CA PRO A 251 3.29 -15.74 -7.03
C PRO A 251 2.14 -15.19 -7.88
N LEU A 252 1.57 -16.02 -8.77
CA LEU A 252 0.42 -15.66 -9.59
C LEU A 252 -0.84 -15.41 -8.73
N MET A 253 -1.10 -16.23 -7.72
CA MET A 253 -2.21 -16.00 -6.78
C MET A 253 -2.04 -14.69 -6.02
N VAL A 254 -0.82 -14.35 -5.62
CA VAL A 254 -0.52 -13.08 -4.96
C VAL A 254 -0.78 -11.91 -5.91
N ALA A 255 -0.20 -11.92 -7.12
CA ALA A 255 -0.44 -10.87 -8.11
C ALA A 255 -1.94 -10.70 -8.40
N ALA A 256 -2.65 -11.82 -8.53
CA ALA A 256 -4.08 -11.82 -8.84
C ALA A 256 -4.92 -11.26 -7.69
N ARG A 257 -4.60 -11.61 -6.44
CA ARG A 257 -5.27 -11.10 -5.23
C ARG A 257 -5.17 -9.57 -5.09
N TYR A 258 -4.07 -8.96 -5.54
CA TYR A 258 -3.81 -7.53 -5.38
C TYR A 258 -4.02 -6.71 -6.66
N GLY A 259 -4.50 -7.35 -7.74
CA GLY A 259 -4.89 -6.70 -8.98
C GLY A 259 -3.70 -6.26 -9.83
N HIS A 260 -2.57 -6.94 -9.69
CA HIS A 260 -1.31 -6.55 -10.29
C HIS A 260 -1.13 -7.13 -11.69
N VAL A 261 -1.75 -6.45 -12.66
CA VAL A 261 -1.81 -6.89 -14.06
C VAL A 261 -0.42 -7.08 -14.68
N ASP A 262 0.54 -6.19 -14.41
CA ASP A 262 1.89 -6.31 -14.98
C ASP A 262 2.59 -7.59 -14.49
N ALA A 263 2.57 -7.83 -13.17
CA ALA A 263 3.08 -9.06 -12.60
C ALA A 263 2.36 -10.31 -13.12
N VAL A 264 1.03 -10.26 -13.30
CA VAL A 264 0.25 -11.35 -13.91
C VAL A 264 0.74 -11.62 -15.33
N ASN A 265 0.86 -10.60 -16.17
CA ASN A 265 1.29 -10.76 -17.57
C ASN A 265 2.70 -11.34 -17.68
N ILE A 266 3.64 -10.86 -16.85
CA ILE A 266 5.00 -11.39 -16.79
C ILE A 266 5.00 -12.87 -16.41
N LEU A 267 4.21 -13.25 -15.39
CA LEU A 267 4.12 -14.64 -14.95
C LEU A 267 3.44 -15.54 -15.99
N LEU A 268 2.36 -15.08 -16.63
CA LEU A 268 1.61 -15.83 -17.64
C LEU A 268 2.39 -16.04 -18.96
N ASN A 269 3.45 -15.26 -19.20
CA ASN A 269 4.37 -15.50 -20.30
C ASN A 269 5.23 -16.76 -20.11
N LEU A 270 5.32 -17.28 -18.88
CA LEU A 270 6.09 -18.47 -18.56
C LEU A 270 5.24 -19.74 -18.75
N GLN A 271 5.76 -20.69 -19.53
CA GLN A 271 5.05 -21.94 -19.79
C GLN A 271 4.78 -22.73 -18.50
N CYS A 272 5.74 -22.79 -17.57
CA CYS A 272 5.56 -23.48 -16.29
C CYS A 272 4.40 -22.91 -15.45
N VAL A 273 4.16 -21.60 -15.52
CA VAL A 273 3.03 -20.95 -14.83
C VAL A 273 1.72 -21.29 -15.53
N ARG A 274 1.68 -21.30 -16.88
CA ARG A 274 0.50 -21.72 -17.64
C ARG A 274 0.12 -23.18 -17.39
N ASP A 275 1.11 -24.07 -17.30
CA ASP A 275 0.89 -25.49 -17.00
C ASP A 275 0.31 -25.72 -15.59
N THR A 276 0.52 -24.75 -14.68
CA THR A 276 0.03 -24.77 -13.30
C THR A 276 -1.04 -23.71 -13.01
N ILE A 277 -1.72 -23.21 -14.04
CA ILE A 277 -2.68 -22.10 -13.94
C ILE A 277 -3.84 -22.37 -12.97
N ASN A 278 -4.22 -23.63 -12.83
CA ASN A 278 -5.28 -24.10 -11.94
C ASN A 278 -4.76 -24.58 -10.58
N ALA A 279 -3.49 -24.30 -10.24
CA ALA A 279 -2.99 -24.57 -8.90
C ALA A 279 -3.89 -23.89 -7.86
N THR A 280 -4.09 -24.56 -6.72
CA THR A 280 -4.96 -24.07 -5.65
C THR A 280 -4.17 -23.87 -4.37
N ASP A 281 -4.52 -22.94 -3.48
CA ASP A 281 -3.93 -22.85 -2.14
C ASP A 281 -4.51 -23.92 -1.18
N VAL A 282 -4.21 -23.82 0.12
CA VAL A 282 -4.75 -24.72 1.16
C VAL A 282 -6.27 -24.63 1.33
N ASN A 283 -6.91 -23.57 0.85
CA ASN A 283 -8.36 -23.41 0.85
C ASN A 283 -8.99 -23.80 -0.50
N LYS A 284 -8.23 -24.49 -1.35
CA LYS A 284 -8.57 -24.82 -2.74
C LYS A 284 -8.80 -23.60 -3.65
N ARG A 285 -8.32 -22.41 -3.27
CA ARG A 285 -8.53 -21.20 -4.07
C ARG A 285 -7.49 -21.05 -5.19
N THR A 286 -7.97 -20.79 -6.41
CA THR A 286 -7.14 -20.53 -7.59
C THR A 286 -6.81 -19.04 -7.73
N ALA A 287 -5.86 -18.71 -8.62
CA ALA A 287 -5.58 -17.30 -8.96
C ALA A 287 -6.82 -16.57 -9.49
N LEU A 288 -7.68 -17.26 -10.25
CA LEU A 288 -8.94 -16.69 -10.75
C LEU A 288 -9.90 -16.31 -9.62
N MET A 289 -10.06 -17.18 -8.61
CA MET A 289 -10.86 -16.87 -7.41
C MET A 289 -10.26 -15.70 -6.63
N LYS A 290 -8.93 -15.63 -6.49
CA LYS A 290 -8.28 -14.49 -5.82
C LYS A 290 -8.58 -13.16 -6.51
N ALA A 291 -8.59 -13.13 -7.84
CA ALA A 291 -8.93 -11.94 -8.62
C ALA A 291 -10.42 -11.58 -8.54
N GLY A 292 -11.29 -12.58 -8.65
CA GLY A 292 -12.76 -12.43 -8.53
C GLY A 292 -13.25 -12.15 -7.11
N TYR A 293 -12.41 -12.23 -6.08
CA TYR A 293 -12.77 -11.80 -4.72
C TYR A 293 -12.60 -10.27 -4.51
N ARG A 294 -11.82 -9.58 -5.35
CA ARG A 294 -11.46 -8.16 -5.18
C ARG A 294 -11.76 -7.26 -6.39
N ASP A 295 -12.65 -7.70 -7.27
CA ASP A 295 -13.04 -6.96 -8.48
C ASP A 295 -11.86 -6.59 -9.38
N HIS A 296 -10.87 -7.48 -9.48
CA HIS A 296 -9.69 -7.25 -10.32
C HIS A 296 -9.95 -7.69 -11.75
N ILE A 297 -10.90 -7.02 -12.40
CA ILE A 297 -11.44 -7.34 -13.73
C ILE A 297 -10.34 -7.54 -14.78
N ASN A 298 -9.34 -6.65 -14.82
CA ASN A 298 -8.24 -6.76 -15.78
C ASN A 298 -7.43 -8.05 -15.59
N VAL A 299 -7.17 -8.45 -14.34
CA VAL A 299 -6.53 -9.73 -14.04
C VAL A 299 -7.40 -10.89 -14.47
N VAL A 300 -8.71 -10.85 -14.17
CA VAL A 300 -9.66 -11.88 -14.59
C VAL A 300 -9.63 -12.07 -16.11
N TYR A 301 -9.61 -10.97 -16.87
CA TYR A 301 -9.49 -11.04 -18.33
C TYR A 301 -8.18 -11.70 -18.78
N GLU A 302 -7.03 -11.31 -18.21
CA GLU A 302 -5.75 -11.91 -18.58
C GLU A 302 -5.69 -13.40 -18.24
N LEU A 303 -6.22 -13.80 -17.09
CA LEU A 303 -6.32 -15.22 -16.72
C LEU A 303 -7.21 -15.98 -17.69
N LEU A 304 -8.41 -15.50 -18.02
CA LEU A 304 -9.35 -16.21 -18.90
C LEU A 304 -8.90 -16.32 -20.37
N LYS A 305 -7.87 -15.58 -20.80
CA LYS A 305 -7.24 -15.77 -22.11
C LYS A 305 -6.38 -17.03 -22.18
N VAL A 306 -5.91 -17.54 -21.05
CA VAL A 306 -5.00 -18.69 -20.99
C VAL A 306 -5.77 -19.99 -21.25
N PRO A 307 -5.40 -20.78 -22.28
CA PRO A 307 -6.03 -22.08 -22.51
C PRO A 307 -5.88 -23.00 -21.30
N GLY A 308 -6.95 -23.71 -20.96
CA GLY A 308 -6.94 -24.68 -19.85
C GLY A 308 -7.31 -24.11 -18.48
N VAL A 309 -7.58 -22.80 -18.35
CA VAL A 309 -8.14 -22.23 -17.11
C VAL A 309 -9.49 -22.86 -16.81
N ASP A 310 -9.60 -23.43 -15.61
CA ASP A 310 -10.83 -24.06 -15.13
C ASP A 310 -11.61 -23.09 -14.24
N VAL A 311 -12.70 -22.58 -14.80
CA VAL A 311 -13.65 -21.66 -14.15
C VAL A 311 -14.66 -22.38 -13.24
N THR A 312 -14.68 -23.70 -13.27
CA THR A 312 -15.64 -24.56 -12.52
C THR A 312 -15.08 -25.06 -11.20
N LEU A 313 -13.79 -24.81 -10.93
CA LEU A 313 -13.19 -25.17 -9.65
C LEU A 313 -13.92 -24.47 -8.49
N GLU A 314 -14.00 -25.18 -7.38
CA GLU A 314 -14.65 -24.75 -6.15
C GLU A 314 -13.64 -24.72 -5.01
N ASP A 315 -13.76 -23.70 -4.15
CA ASP A 315 -13.00 -23.64 -2.91
C ASP A 315 -13.56 -24.64 -1.86
N ASP A 316 -12.97 -24.70 -0.66
CA ASP A 316 -13.43 -25.62 0.39
C ASP A 316 -14.88 -25.39 0.87
N LEU A 317 -15.50 -24.27 0.51
CA LEU A 317 -16.89 -23.94 0.81
C LEU A 317 -17.83 -24.20 -0.38
N GLY A 318 -17.33 -24.78 -1.47
CA GLY A 318 -18.09 -24.96 -2.71
C GLY A 318 -18.22 -23.67 -3.53
N VAL A 319 -17.44 -22.63 -3.24
CA VAL A 319 -17.55 -21.34 -3.92
C VAL A 319 -16.69 -21.33 -5.16
N THR A 320 -17.31 -21.09 -6.32
CA THR A 320 -16.61 -20.84 -7.59
C THR A 320 -16.18 -19.39 -7.70
N ALA A 321 -15.27 -19.09 -8.64
CA ALA A 321 -14.89 -17.70 -8.91
C ALA A 321 -16.06 -16.83 -9.43
N LEU A 322 -17.12 -17.42 -10.04
CA LEU A 322 -18.33 -16.66 -10.41
C LEU A 322 -19.11 -16.27 -9.15
N MET A 323 -19.24 -17.23 -8.23
CA MET A 323 -19.97 -17.03 -6.99
C MET A 323 -19.29 -15.98 -6.13
N ASP A 324 -17.95 -15.97 -6.03
CA ASP A 324 -17.20 -14.91 -5.36
C ASP A 324 -17.52 -13.54 -6.01
N ALA A 325 -17.49 -13.42 -7.35
CA ALA A 325 -17.82 -12.16 -8.03
C ALA A 325 -19.26 -11.69 -7.76
N ILE A 326 -20.23 -12.61 -7.69
CA ILE A 326 -21.64 -12.29 -7.40
C ILE A 326 -21.81 -11.88 -5.92
N CYS A 327 -21.23 -12.63 -4.98
CA CYS A 327 -21.37 -12.39 -3.55
C CYS A 327 -20.78 -11.05 -3.09
N PHE A 328 -19.78 -10.54 -3.80
CA PHE A 328 -19.13 -9.26 -3.51
C PHE A 328 -19.59 -8.11 -4.43
N ASP A 329 -20.73 -8.26 -5.11
CA ASP A 329 -21.37 -7.25 -5.99
C ASP A 329 -20.43 -6.71 -7.09
N GLN A 330 -19.64 -7.61 -7.70
CA GLN A 330 -18.67 -7.27 -8.75
C GLN A 330 -19.33 -7.33 -10.13
N ILE A 331 -20.15 -6.31 -10.40
CA ILE A 331 -21.02 -6.22 -11.59
C ILE A 331 -20.22 -6.38 -12.89
N ASP A 332 -19.03 -5.79 -12.96
CA ASP A 332 -18.20 -5.80 -14.17
C ASP A 332 -17.53 -7.16 -14.44
N VAL A 333 -17.08 -7.86 -13.39
CA VAL A 333 -16.58 -9.24 -13.50
C VAL A 333 -17.70 -10.17 -13.96
N CYS A 334 -18.90 -10.05 -13.38
CA CYS A 334 -20.07 -10.83 -13.78
C CYS A 334 -20.45 -10.59 -15.25
N GLY A 335 -20.45 -9.31 -15.68
CA GLY A 335 -20.73 -8.93 -17.07
C GLY A 335 -19.66 -9.43 -18.06
N SER A 336 -18.39 -9.42 -17.66
CA SER A 336 -17.27 -9.99 -18.41
C SER A 336 -17.48 -11.48 -18.67
N TRP A 337 -17.78 -12.24 -17.61
CA TRP A 337 -17.98 -13.68 -17.69
C TRP A 337 -19.13 -14.00 -18.65
N HIS A 338 -20.26 -13.32 -18.54
CA HIS A 338 -21.38 -13.51 -19.48
C HIS A 338 -20.98 -13.34 -20.96
N ARG A 339 -20.14 -12.34 -21.27
CA ARG A 339 -19.64 -12.11 -22.64
C ARG A 339 -18.71 -13.22 -23.10
N GLN A 340 -17.78 -13.66 -22.25
CA GLN A 340 -16.78 -14.66 -22.60
C GLN A 340 -17.39 -16.08 -22.67
N PHE A 341 -18.35 -16.40 -21.80
CA PHE A 341 -19.12 -17.65 -21.85
C PHE A 341 -20.08 -17.70 -23.06
N LYS A 342 -20.71 -16.58 -23.47
CA LYS A 342 -21.43 -16.51 -24.75
C LYS A 342 -20.49 -16.78 -25.94
N GLY A 343 -19.27 -16.25 -25.90
CA GLY A 343 -18.23 -16.53 -26.91
C GLY A 343 -17.76 -17.99 -26.94
N LEU A 344 -17.55 -18.60 -25.77
CA LEU A 344 -17.18 -20.02 -25.63
C LEU A 344 -18.31 -20.98 -26.03
N LEU A 345 -19.58 -20.64 -25.75
CA LEU A 345 -20.74 -21.37 -26.23
C LEU A 345 -20.90 -21.24 -27.76
N ALA A 346 -20.61 -20.07 -28.33
CA ALA A 346 -20.59 -19.87 -29.79
C ALA A 346 -19.48 -20.71 -30.45
N LEU A 347 -18.27 -20.76 -29.88
CA LEU A 347 -17.17 -21.61 -30.35
C LEU A 347 -17.46 -23.11 -30.17
N ARG A 348 -18.09 -23.52 -29.07
CA ARG A 348 -18.58 -24.90 -28.88
C ARG A 348 -19.70 -25.25 -29.86
N SER A 349 -20.55 -24.31 -30.27
CA SER A 349 -21.58 -24.54 -31.29
C SER A 349 -20.98 -24.72 -32.70
N MET A 350 -19.89 -24.03 -33.01
CA MET A 350 -19.12 -24.25 -34.25
C MET A 350 -18.33 -25.57 -34.23
N GLY A 351 -17.79 -25.98 -33.08
CA GLY A 351 -17.14 -27.29 -32.91
C GLY A 351 -18.10 -28.49 -32.86
N ARG A 352 -19.36 -28.29 -32.43
CA ARG A 352 -20.39 -29.34 -32.35
C ARG A 352 -21.00 -29.74 -33.70
N HIS A 353 -20.70 -29.04 -34.79
CA HIS A 353 -21.08 -29.50 -36.12
C HIS A 353 -20.23 -30.68 -36.65
N ARG A 354 -19.20 -31.13 -35.92
CA ARG A 354 -18.39 -32.30 -36.31
C ARG A 354 -18.55 -33.57 -35.48
N ASN A 355 -19.29 -33.57 -34.37
CA ASN A 355 -19.60 -34.83 -33.67
C ASN A 355 -20.93 -34.73 -32.92
N LYS A 356 -22.00 -35.20 -33.57
CA LYS A 356 -23.29 -35.49 -32.94
C LYS A 356 -23.24 -36.88 -32.31
N ARG A 357 -24.01 -37.04 -31.21
CA ARG A 357 -24.21 -38.19 -30.32
C ARG A 357 -23.24 -38.11 -29.11
N THR A 358 -23.66 -37.75 -27.90
CA THR A 358 -24.87 -38.09 -27.14
C THR A 358 -25.22 -37.01 -26.10
N ALA A 359 -26.52 -36.74 -25.94
CA ALA A 359 -27.14 -35.94 -24.87
C ALA A 359 -27.23 -36.77 -23.56
N CYS A 360 -27.07 -36.19 -22.37
CA CYS A 360 -28.10 -35.74 -21.39
C CYS A 360 -27.43 -35.94 -19.99
N ALA A 361 -27.70 -35.24 -18.88
CA ALA A 361 -28.63 -34.18 -18.49
C ALA A 361 -28.20 -33.62 -17.11
N THR A 362 -28.54 -32.33 -16.85
CA THR A 362 -29.02 -31.69 -15.58
C THR A 362 -28.20 -31.83 -14.30
N LEU A 363 -27.91 -30.78 -13.52
CA LEU A 363 -28.32 -29.37 -13.50
C LEU A 363 -27.21 -28.59 -12.78
#